data_AF-A0A5N1GLC0-F1
#
_entry.id   AF-A0A5N1GLC0-F1
#
_cell.length_a   1.000
_cell.length_b   1.000
_cell.length_c   1.000
_cell.angle_alpha   90.00
_cell.angle_beta   90.00
_cell.angle_gamma   90.00
#
_symmetry.space_group_name_H-M   'P 1'
#
loop_
_entity.id
_entity.type
_entity.pdbx_description
1 polymer ?
#
loop_
_entity_poly.entity_id
_entity_poly.type
_entity_poly.pdbx_seq_one_letter_code
_entity_poly.pdbx_strand_id
1 'polypeptide(L)'
;MMAKQVSAQVIACGDSQGISLNQRALELSHLQVGDRLDLEIHPDAILVTKKPSKRQERIRAFYQNGGVYEEGLVDYGETAGEEW
;
A
#
# COMPACT_ATOMS: atom_id res chain seq x y z
N MET A 1 7.17 18.20 17.07
CA MET A 1 7.27 17.73 15.67
C MET A 1 6.23 18.52 14.88
N MET A 2 6.59 19.29 13.84
CA MET A 2 5.60 20.07 13.08
C MET A 2 4.82 19.15 12.14
N ALA A 3 3.49 19.28 12.13
CA ALA A 3 2.64 18.58 11.18
C ALA A 3 2.95 19.10 9.76
N LYS A 4 3.26 18.19 8.84
CA LYS A 4 3.47 18.53 7.43
C LYS A 4 2.11 18.49 6.73
N GLN A 5 1.61 19.65 6.33
CA GLN A 5 0.33 19.78 5.65
C GLN A 5 0.52 19.72 4.14
N VAL A 6 -0.36 18.98 3.47
CA VAL A 6 -0.48 18.88 2.02
C VAL A 6 -1.95 19.07 1.65
N SER A 7 -2.22 19.71 0.52
CA SER A 7 -3.58 19.82 0.00
C SER A 7 -4.01 18.53 -0.67
N ALA A 8 -5.28 18.18 -0.51
CA ALA A 8 -5.92 17.04 -1.14
C ALA A 8 -7.37 17.43 -1.49
N GLN A 9 -7.97 16.70 -2.42
CA GLN A 9 -9.37 16.86 -2.79
C GLN A 9 -10.08 15.51 -2.76
N VAL A 10 -11.37 15.54 -2.48
CA VAL A 10 -12.25 14.39 -2.67
C VAL A 10 -12.65 14.35 -4.14
N ILE A 11 -12.52 13.18 -4.76
CA ILE A 11 -12.87 12.93 -6.17
C ILE A 11 -13.88 11.80 -6.27
N ALA A 12 -14.69 11.83 -7.33
CA ALA A 12 -15.55 10.70 -7.68
C ALA A 12 -14.69 9.55 -8.25
N CYS A 13 -14.99 8.32 -7.84
CA CYS A 13 -14.32 7.10 -8.29
C CYS A 13 -15.38 6.00 -8.48
N GLY A 14 -16.04 5.99 -9.64
CA GLY A 14 -17.21 5.14 -9.88
C GLY A 14 -18.32 5.43 -8.87
N ASP A 15 -18.81 4.38 -8.20
CA ASP A 15 -19.82 4.48 -7.14
C ASP A 15 -19.25 4.89 -5.77
N SER A 16 -17.94 5.19 -5.71
CA SER A 16 -17.23 5.56 -4.48
C SER A 16 -16.57 6.94 -4.58
N GLN A 17 -16.00 7.40 -3.47
CA GLN A 17 -15.18 8.61 -3.42
C GLN A 17 -13.73 8.25 -3.06
N GLY A 18 -12.79 8.92 -3.70
CA GLY A 18 -11.37 8.85 -3.38
C GLY A 18 -10.86 10.16 -2.79
N ILE A 19 -9.80 10.10 -2.00
CA ILE A 19 -9.00 11.27 -1.62
C ILE A 19 -7.73 11.24 -2.47
N SER A 20 -7.49 12.32 -3.23
CA SER A 20 -6.29 12.40 -4.06
C SER A 20 -5.06 12.69 -3.20
N LEU A 21 -4.06 11.81 -3.23
CA LEU A 21 -2.76 12.04 -2.60
C LEU A 21 -1.72 12.30 -3.69
N ASN A 22 -1.05 13.44 -3.64
CA ASN A 22 0.08 13.70 -4.53
C ASN A 22 1.32 12.90 -4.09
N GLN A 23 2.35 12.89 -4.93
CA GLN A 23 3.59 12.14 -4.66
C GLN A 23 4.23 12.52 -3.32
N ARG A 24 4.25 13.82 -2.99
CA ARG A 24 4.76 14.32 -1.70
C ARG A 24 3.97 13.76 -0.51
N ALA A 25 2.64 13.66 -0.61
CA ALA A 25 1.80 13.09 0.43
C ALA A 25 2.09 11.60 0.65
N LEU A 26 2.31 10.83 -0.42
CA LEU A 26 2.69 9.42 -0.34
C LEU A 26 4.06 9.24 0.34
N GLU A 27 5.05 10.04 -0.05
CA GLU A 27 6.39 10.00 0.54
C GLU A 27 6.38 10.32 2.04
N LEU A 28 5.62 11.35 2.43
CA LEU A 28 5.53 11.78 3.84
C LEU A 28 4.73 10.82 4.71
N SER A 29 3.77 10.10 4.15
CA SER A 29 2.93 9.14 4.87
C SER A 29 3.48 7.71 4.84
N HIS A 30 4.50 7.44 4.02
CA HIS A 30 5.05 6.12 3.77
C HIS A 30 4.01 5.10 3.27
N LEU A 31 2.94 5.60 2.64
CA LEU A 31 1.92 4.79 1.99
C LEU A 31 2.35 4.45 0.56
N GLN A 32 1.92 3.28 0.10
CA GLN A 32 2.18 2.76 -1.24
C GLN A 32 0.90 2.22 -1.87
N VAL A 33 0.85 2.20 -3.20
CA VAL A 33 -0.26 1.56 -3.94
C VAL A 33 -0.34 0.09 -3.53
N GLY A 34 -1.54 -0.37 -3.16
CA GLY A 34 -1.78 -1.72 -2.68
C GLY A 34 -1.72 -1.89 -1.16
N ASP A 35 -1.31 -0.86 -0.40
CA ASP A 35 -1.43 -0.88 1.06
C ASP A 35 -2.88 -1.02 1.51
N ARG A 36 -3.08 -1.77 2.60
CA ARG A 36 -4.35 -1.83 3.29
C ARG A 36 -4.38 -0.76 4.37
N LEU A 37 -5.51 -0.07 4.50
CA LEU A 37 -5.69 1.03 5.44
C LEU A 37 -6.90 0.75 6.33
N ASP A 38 -6.81 1.18 7.58
CA ASP A 38 -7.97 1.33 8.47
C ASP A 38 -8.31 2.82 8.55
N LEU A 39 -9.61 3.12 8.58
CA LEU A 39 -10.15 4.49 8.63
C LEU A 39 -10.93 4.67 9.93
N GLU A 40 -10.58 5.69 10.71
CA GLU A 40 -11.37 6.15 11.85
C GLU A 40 -12.01 7.50 11.52
N ILE A 41 -13.33 7.57 11.66
CA ILE A 41 -14.11 8.76 11.34
C ILE A 41 -14.39 9.54 12.63
N HIS A 42 -13.97 10.80 12.65
CA HIS A 42 -14.25 11.77 13.69
C HIS A 42 -15.08 12.92 13.09
N PRO A 43 -15.71 13.78 13.93
CA PRO A 43 -16.56 14.87 13.44
C PRO A 43 -15.91 15.77 12.37
N ASP A 44 -14.63 16.11 12.55
CA ASP A 44 -13.90 17.03 11.66
C ASP A 44 -12.64 16.41 11.02
N ALA A 45 -12.47 15.08 11.15
CA ALA A 45 -11.25 14.42 10.69
C ALA A 45 -11.48 12.97 10.30
N ILE A 46 -10.66 12.51 9.36
CA ILE A 46 -10.48 11.09 9.04
C ILE A 46 -9.04 10.74 9.40
N LEU A 47 -8.88 9.82 10.35
CA LEU A 47 -7.57 9.26 10.65
C LEU A 47 -7.36 8.02 9.78
N VAL A 48 -6.29 8.03 8.99
CA VAL A 48 -5.91 6.93 8.10
C VAL A 48 -4.68 6.25 8.67
N THR A 49 -4.79 4.98 9.01
CA THR A 49 -3.69 4.19 9.57
C THR A 49 -3.37 3.00 8.68
N LYS A 50 -2.08 2.74 8.44
CA LYS A 50 -1.67 1.56 7.69
C LYS A 50 -2.01 0.29 8.45
N LYS A 51 -2.78 -0.59 7.83
CA LYS A 51 -3.13 -1.89 8.38
C LYS A 51 -1.97 -2.86 8.13
N PRO A 52 -1.40 -3.49 9.18
CA PRO A 52 -0.40 -4.52 8.99
C PRO A 52 -0.96 -5.63 8.12
N SER A 53 -0.18 -6.07 7.12
CA SER A 53 -0.63 -7.19 6.31
C SER A 53 -0.41 -8.49 7.08
N LYS A 54 -1.52 -9.14 7.48
CA LYS A 54 -1.48 -10.47 8.12
C LYS A 54 -0.69 -11.49 7.30
N ARG A 55 -0.61 -11.33 5.98
CA ARG A 55 0.19 -12.19 5.10
C ARG A 55 1.68 -11.98 5.31
N GLN A 56 2.17 -10.73 5.32
CA GLN A 56 3.60 -10.49 5.59
C GLN A 56 3.99 -10.91 7.00
N GLU A 57 3.11 -10.70 7.99
CA GLU A 57 3.33 -11.20 9.35
C GLU A 57 3.42 -12.73 9.39
N ARG A 58 2.51 -13.43 8.70
CA ARG A 58 2.54 -14.90 8.58
C ARG A 58 3.79 -15.40 7.86
N ILE A 59 4.24 -14.73 6.80
CA ILE A 59 5.47 -15.09 6.07
C ILE A 59 6.69 -14.86 6.97
N ARG A 60 6.77 -13.72 7.66
CA ARG A 60 7.84 -13.44 8.63
C ARG A 60 7.86 -14.49 9.73
N ALA A 61 6.71 -14.82 10.31
CA ALA A 61 6.59 -15.85 11.33
C ALA A 61 6.97 -17.24 10.79
N PHE A 62 6.63 -17.57 9.54
CA PHE A 62 7.03 -18.83 8.90
C PHE A 62 8.57 -18.97 8.86
N TYR A 63 9.28 -17.96 8.36
CA TYR A 63 10.75 -17.99 8.31
C TYR A 63 11.40 -17.92 9.71
N GLN A 64 10.87 -17.12 10.62
CA GLN A 64 11.38 -17.02 12.01
C GLN A 64 11.27 -18.35 12.76
N ASN A 65 10.26 -19.16 12.45
CA ASN A 65 10.07 -20.49 13.03
C ASN A 65 10.79 -21.60 12.25
N GLY A 66 11.75 -21.25 11.37
CA GLY A 66 12.56 -22.22 10.63
C GLY A 66 11.88 -22.83 9.41
N GLY A 67 10.75 -22.27 8.96
CA GLY A 67 10.12 -22.64 7.70
C GLY A 67 11.00 -22.24 6.51
N VAL A 68 11.08 -23.13 5.52
CA VAL A 68 11.84 -22.92 4.29
C VAL A 68 10.94 -23.27 3.11
N TYR A 69 11.02 -22.49 2.03
CA TYR A 69 10.42 -22.84 0.74
C TYR A 69 11.55 -23.16 -0.24
N GLU A 70 11.45 -24.30 -0.90
CA GLU A 70 12.19 -24.53 -2.14
C GLU A 70 11.30 -24.05 -3.30
N GLU A 71 11.59 -22.87 -3.82
CA GLU A 71 11.01 -22.42 -5.08
C GLU A 71 11.95 -22.85 -6.21
N GLY A 72 11.43 -23.64 -7.14
CA GLY A 72 12.08 -23.79 -8.45
C GLY A 72 12.09 -22.43 -9.14
N LEU A 73 13.19 -22.10 -9.82
CA LEU A 73 13.29 -20.88 -10.63
C LEU A 73 12.12 -20.85 -11.62
N VAL A 74 11.28 -19.82 -11.53
CA VAL A 74 10.26 -19.55 -12.54
C VAL A 74 10.98 -19.00 -13.77
N ASP A 75 11.02 -19.79 -14.83
CA ASP A 75 11.45 -19.32 -16.15
C ASP A 75 10.33 -18.46 -16.73
N TYR A 76 10.54 -17.14 -16.73
CA TYR A 76 9.58 -16.17 -17.28
C TYR A 76 9.61 -16.12 -18.82
N GLY A 77 10.43 -16.96 -19.48
CA GLY A 77 10.63 -16.96 -20.91
C GLY A 77 11.42 -15.75 -21.41
N GLU A 78 11.63 -15.66 -22.72
CA GLU A 78 12.24 -14.50 -23.34
C GLU A 78 11.27 -13.31 -23.35
N THR A 79 11.80 -12.11 -23.14
CA THR A 79 11.06 -10.84 -23.24
C THR A 79 10.31 -10.81 -24.58
N ALA A 80 8.97 -10.77 -24.53
CA ALA A 80 8.20 -10.40 -25.71
C ALA A 80 8.63 -8.97 -26.07
N GLY A 81 9.36 -8.84 -27.19
CA GLY A 81 9.93 -7.57 -27.64
C GLY A 81 8.86 -6.48 -27.77
N GLU A 82 9.32 -5.22 -27.80
CA GLU A 82 8.47 -4.04 -27.92
C GLU A 82 7.45 -4.20 -29.05
N GLU A 83 6.16 -4.23 -28.71
CA GLU A 83 5.11 -3.97 -29.69
C GLU A 83 5.21 -2.49 -30.09
N TRP A 84 5.63 -2.26 -31.34
CA TRP A 84 5.79 -0.94 -31.97
C TRP A 84 4.44 -0.28 -32.27
#